data_AF-A0A6L9L3Q6-F1
#
_entry.id   AF-A0A6L9L3Q6-F1
#
_cell.length_a   1.000
_cell.length_b   1.000
_cell.length_c   1.000
_cell.angle_alpha   90.00
_cell.angle_beta   90.00
_cell.angle_gamma   90.00
#
_symmetry.space_group_name_H-M   'P 1'
#
loop_
_entity.id
_entity.type
_entity.pdbx_description
1 polymer ?
#
loop_
_entity_poly.entity_id
_entity_poly.type
_entity_poly.pdbx_seq_one_letter_code
_entity_poly.pdbx_strand_id
1 'polypeptide(L)'
;MTSMLSTVQPASGWRELFSKEDWWAIWIGLGLLAVSVLLFNGGSSMKWLAVTPGKWHTLSELGSQLVANAQRYMALFLLWAAILGVAIAALKISLRQFLPSFLFVYLVSTVIFFLGEWDKAHDYNLEPPLVALALGILIANVFRLPAWLESGFRVEFYIKTGIVLLGATLPFTLILWAGPVAIAQAAIVSLVTFGTIFFVGKRLGLDRRLAATLGVGGAVCGVSGSIAIAAAVGAKKEHAPIAISLVIFWAIVMIFALPIVSRALALPTGVAGAWIGTSEFADAAGLAAAQAYGGYAGNVPGITGSADAAVNAFTLMKVIGRDMWIGIWALVLSI
;
A
#
# COMPACT_ATOMS: atom_id res chain seq x y z
N MET A 1 -14.02 31.29 -28.56
CA MET A 1 -14.81 31.18 -27.31
C MET A 1 -13.89 30.66 -26.22
N THR A 2 -13.33 31.61 -25.47
CA THR A 2 -12.42 31.48 -24.33
C THR A 2 -13.25 31.49 -23.04
N SER A 3 -13.35 30.35 -22.35
CA SER A 3 -13.72 30.23 -20.91
C SER A 3 -13.68 28.73 -20.58
N MET A 4 -13.09 28.19 -19.52
CA MET A 4 -12.57 28.73 -18.28
C MET A 4 -11.37 27.85 -17.90
N LEU A 5 -10.18 28.44 -17.78
CA LEU A 5 -9.18 27.88 -16.87
C LEU A 5 -9.71 28.17 -15.48
N SER A 6 -10.37 27.19 -14.86
CA SER A 6 -10.68 27.25 -13.43
C SER A 6 -9.34 27.25 -12.69
N THR A 7 -8.87 28.44 -12.36
CA THR A 7 -7.83 28.65 -11.36
C THR A 7 -8.41 28.13 -10.03
N VAL A 8 -8.11 26.88 -9.71
CA VAL A 8 -8.29 26.36 -8.36
C VAL A 8 -7.37 27.21 -7.50
N GLN A 9 -7.92 28.24 -6.84
CA GLN A 9 -7.19 28.94 -5.80
C GLN A 9 -6.80 27.89 -4.75
N PRO A 10 -5.51 27.75 -4.39
CA PRO A 10 -5.12 26.89 -3.29
C PRO A 10 -5.90 27.38 -2.07
N ALA A 11 -6.62 26.48 -1.41
CA ALA A 11 -7.43 26.90 -0.28
C ALA A 11 -6.49 27.43 0.81
N SER A 12 -6.92 28.46 1.54
CA SER A 12 -6.16 29.05 2.64
C SER A 12 -5.61 27.97 3.59
N GLY A 13 -4.34 28.10 4.00
CA GLY A 13 -3.52 27.01 4.56
C GLY A 13 -4.08 26.14 5.69
N TRP A 14 -5.07 26.62 6.46
CA TRP A 14 -5.73 25.83 7.52
C TRP A 14 -6.94 25.03 7.03
N ARG A 15 -7.66 25.52 6.00
CA ARG A 15 -8.82 24.82 5.42
C ARG A 15 -8.38 23.62 4.56
N GLU A 16 -7.18 23.67 3.98
CA GLU A 16 -6.62 22.52 3.26
C GLU A 16 -6.42 21.30 4.15
N LEU A 17 -6.08 21.50 5.43
CA LEU A 17 -5.85 20.43 6.41
C LEU A 17 -7.10 19.58 6.68
N PHE A 18 -8.29 20.08 6.35
CA PHE A 18 -9.57 19.38 6.57
C PHE A 18 -10.31 19.04 5.27
N SER A 19 -9.82 19.54 4.12
CA SER A 19 -10.48 19.39 2.82
C SER A 19 -9.86 18.30 1.94
N LYS A 20 -8.69 17.75 2.33
CA LYS A 20 -7.98 16.71 1.58
C LYS A 20 -7.97 15.39 2.36
N GLU A 21 -8.16 14.30 1.63
CA GLU A 21 -8.15 12.93 2.17
C GLU A 21 -6.80 12.58 2.84
N ASP A 22 -5.70 13.09 2.29
CA ASP A 22 -4.33 12.90 2.79
C ASP A 22 -4.17 13.35 4.24
N TRP A 23 -4.71 14.52 4.58
CA TRP A 23 -4.63 15.06 5.92
C TRP A 23 -5.50 14.28 6.89
N TRP A 24 -6.67 13.80 6.45
CA TRP A 24 -7.51 12.94 7.28
C TRP A 24 -6.82 11.64 7.65
N ALA A 25 -6.05 11.03 6.75
CA ALA A 25 -5.24 9.84 7.09
C ALA A 25 -4.22 10.14 8.21
N ILE A 26 -3.59 11.32 8.16
CA ILE A 26 -2.66 11.78 9.21
C ILE A 26 -3.39 12.04 10.53
N TRP A 27 -4.51 12.76 10.50
CA TRP A 27 -5.30 13.07 11.71
C TRP A 27 -5.84 11.82 12.38
N ILE A 28 -6.32 10.86 11.61
CA ILE A 28 -6.78 9.56 12.13
C ILE A 28 -5.62 8.83 12.81
N GLY A 29 -4.46 8.75 12.15
CA GLY A 29 -3.29 8.09 12.71
C GLY A 29 -2.78 8.74 14.00
N LEU A 30 -2.61 10.06 14.00
CA LEU A 30 -2.18 10.82 15.18
C LEU A 30 -3.22 10.77 16.31
N GLY A 31 -4.51 10.82 15.97
CA GLY A 31 -5.60 10.72 16.93
C GLY A 31 -5.62 9.35 17.61
N LEU A 32 -5.53 8.26 16.84
CA LEU A 32 -5.44 6.90 17.39
C LEU A 32 -4.17 6.71 18.23
N LEU A 33 -3.04 7.28 17.83
CA LEU A 33 -1.81 7.26 18.61
C LEU A 33 -2.00 7.99 19.96
N ALA A 34 -2.57 9.19 19.95
CA ALA A 34 -2.84 9.94 21.16
C ALA A 34 -3.77 9.17 22.11
N VAL A 35 -4.86 8.59 21.58
CA VAL A 35 -5.76 7.73 22.36
C VAL A 35 -5.03 6.51 22.92
N SER A 36 -4.15 5.87 22.13
CA SER A 36 -3.32 4.75 22.59
C SER A 36 -2.44 5.13 23.79
N VAL A 37 -1.77 6.28 23.70
CA VAL A 37 -0.88 6.78 24.76
C VAL A 37 -1.66 7.11 26.03
N LEU A 38 -2.83 7.76 25.88
CA LEU A 38 -3.70 8.07 27.02
C LEU A 38 -4.21 6.82 27.72
N LEU A 39 -4.66 5.81 26.95
CA LEU A 39 -5.10 4.53 27.51
C LEU A 39 -3.96 3.79 28.20
N PHE A 40 -2.76 3.77 27.59
CA PHE A 40 -1.58 3.15 28.16
C PHE A 40 -1.19 3.80 29.50
N ASN A 41 -1.22 5.13 29.58
CA ASN A 41 -0.97 5.85 30.83
C ASN A 41 -2.05 5.58 31.90
N GLY A 42 -3.27 5.26 31.48
CA GLY A 42 -4.36 4.81 32.34
C GLY A 42 -4.34 3.31 32.68
N GLY A 43 -3.29 2.57 32.29
CA GLY A 43 -3.16 1.11 32.53
C GLY A 43 -4.06 0.23 31.65
N SER A 44 -4.71 0.80 30.64
CA SER A 44 -5.56 0.10 29.68
C SER A 44 -4.88 -0.04 28.31
N SER A 45 -5.44 -0.85 27.41
CA SER A 45 -4.92 -0.99 26.03
C SER A 45 -6.03 -1.24 25.02
N MET A 46 -5.80 -0.87 23.76
CA MET A 46 -6.72 -1.15 22.65
C MET A 46 -6.61 -2.58 22.08
N LYS A 47 -5.82 -3.46 22.72
CA LYS A 47 -5.60 -4.83 22.21
C LYS A 47 -6.89 -5.64 22.06
N TRP A 48 -7.91 -5.35 22.87
CA TRP A 48 -9.21 -6.02 22.77
C TRP A 48 -9.93 -5.78 21.43
N LEU A 49 -9.66 -4.64 20.76
CA LEU A 49 -10.22 -4.29 19.45
C LEU A 49 -9.42 -4.89 18.28
N ALA A 50 -8.14 -5.18 18.49
CA ALA A 50 -7.24 -5.69 17.46
C ALA A 50 -7.40 -7.21 17.28
N VAL A 51 -8.59 -7.64 16.85
CA VAL A 51 -8.87 -9.06 16.61
C VAL A 51 -8.42 -9.48 15.23
N THR A 52 -7.61 -10.52 15.18
CA THR A 52 -7.27 -11.28 13.98
C THR A 52 -7.94 -12.65 14.05
N PRO A 53 -8.46 -13.20 12.94
CA PRO A 53 -8.90 -14.59 12.90
C PRO A 53 -7.78 -15.53 13.36
N GLY A 54 -8.15 -16.60 14.07
CA GLY A 54 -7.20 -17.65 14.44
C GLY A 54 -7.14 -18.73 13.35
N LYS A 55 -6.08 -19.54 13.40
CA LYS A 55 -5.99 -20.73 12.55
C LYS A 55 -7.17 -21.67 12.79
N TRP A 56 -7.63 -22.31 11.72
CA TRP A 56 -8.73 -23.27 11.78
C TRP A 56 -8.52 -24.45 10.84
N HIS A 57 -8.95 -25.62 11.27
CA HIS A 57 -8.88 -26.87 10.50
C HIS A 57 -10.27 -27.35 10.07
N THR A 58 -11.28 -27.11 10.91
CA THR A 58 -12.67 -27.56 10.67
C THR A 58 -13.63 -26.38 10.63
N LEU A 59 -14.70 -26.48 9.81
CA LEU A 59 -15.74 -25.44 9.71
C LEU A 59 -16.45 -25.16 11.05
N SER A 60 -16.50 -26.14 11.96
CA SER A 60 -17.04 -25.98 13.31
C SER A 60 -16.19 -25.05 14.18
N GLU A 61 -14.86 -25.09 14.04
CA GLU A 61 -13.92 -24.20 14.74
C GLU A 61 -14.04 -22.77 14.22
N LEU A 62 -14.21 -22.61 12.91
CA LEU A 62 -14.45 -21.30 12.31
C LEU A 62 -15.76 -20.69 12.86
N GLY A 63 -16.83 -21.47 12.91
CA GLY A 63 -18.11 -21.03 13.47
C GLY A 63 -18.02 -20.63 14.95
N SER A 64 -17.31 -21.43 15.77
CA SER A 64 -17.15 -21.13 17.19
C SER A 64 -16.28 -19.89 17.44
N GLN A 65 -15.19 -19.71 16.68
CA GLN A 65 -14.35 -18.51 16.74
C GLN A 65 -15.10 -17.25 16.33
N LEU A 66 -15.95 -17.34 15.29
CA LEU A 66 -16.73 -16.22 14.80
C LEU A 66 -17.77 -15.78 15.84
N VAL A 67 -18.47 -16.73 16.48
CA VAL A 67 -19.42 -16.42 17.56
C VAL A 67 -18.71 -15.84 18.78
N ALA A 68 -17.58 -16.43 19.21
CA ALA A 68 -16.83 -15.97 20.37
C ALA A 68 -16.30 -14.54 20.21
N ASN A 69 -15.87 -14.18 18.99
CA ASN A 69 -15.30 -12.87 18.68
C ASN A 69 -16.28 -11.92 17.97
N ALA A 70 -17.56 -12.30 17.77
CA ALA A 70 -18.55 -11.50 17.05
C ALA A 70 -18.66 -10.07 17.59
N GLN A 71 -18.68 -9.93 18.92
CA GLN A 71 -18.70 -8.64 19.61
C GLN A 71 -17.48 -7.77 19.30
N ARG A 72 -16.30 -8.38 19.15
CA ARG A 72 -15.05 -7.66 18.88
C ARG A 72 -14.95 -7.26 17.41
N TYR A 73 -15.39 -8.11 16.49
CA TYR A 73 -15.52 -7.75 15.06
C TYR A 73 -16.53 -6.60 14.88
N MET A 74 -17.68 -6.67 15.56
CA MET A 74 -18.64 -5.58 15.56
C MET A 74 -18.04 -4.29 16.13
N ALA A 75 -17.33 -4.36 17.25
CA ALA A 75 -16.66 -3.19 17.83
C ALA A 75 -15.60 -2.60 16.90
N LEU A 76 -14.82 -3.45 16.22
CA LEU A 76 -13.83 -3.02 15.23
C LEU A 76 -14.48 -2.35 14.02
N PHE A 77 -15.60 -2.91 13.51
CA PHE A 77 -16.38 -2.28 12.45
C PHE A 77 -16.91 -0.91 12.89
N LEU A 78 -17.53 -0.82 14.07
CA LEU A 78 -18.08 0.43 14.59
C LEU A 78 -17.02 1.50 14.79
N LEU A 79 -15.84 1.12 15.31
CA LEU A 79 -14.70 2.02 15.47
C LEU A 79 -14.29 2.62 14.12
N TRP A 80 -14.03 1.78 13.12
CA TRP A 80 -13.60 2.25 11.81
C TRP A 80 -14.71 3.00 11.06
N ALA A 81 -15.96 2.54 11.16
CA ALA A 81 -17.11 3.23 10.58
C ALA A 81 -17.31 4.63 11.18
N ALA A 82 -17.07 4.79 12.49
CA ALA A 82 -17.14 6.09 13.15
C ALA A 82 -15.97 7.00 12.72
N ILE A 83 -14.73 6.51 12.81
CA ILE A 83 -13.53 7.29 12.50
C ILE A 83 -13.51 7.72 11.02
N LEU A 84 -13.70 6.76 10.10
CA LEU A 84 -13.74 7.04 8.68
C LEU A 84 -15.00 7.82 8.32
N GLY A 85 -16.13 7.55 8.97
CA GLY A 85 -17.37 8.31 8.80
C GLY A 85 -17.18 9.80 9.11
N VAL A 86 -16.50 10.14 10.21
CA VAL A 86 -16.18 11.55 10.53
C VAL A 86 -15.38 12.21 9.42
N ALA A 87 -14.35 11.53 8.89
CA ALA A 87 -13.56 12.03 7.78
C ALA A 87 -14.40 12.23 6.51
N ILE A 88 -15.24 11.26 6.16
CA ILE A 88 -16.13 11.29 4.99
C ILE A 88 -17.16 12.42 5.10
N ALA A 89 -17.73 12.63 6.30
CA ALA A 89 -18.65 13.72 6.57
C ALA A 89 -17.96 15.09 6.40
N ALA A 90 -16.72 15.23 6.88
CA ALA A 90 -15.94 16.45 6.72
C ALA A 90 -15.56 16.72 5.25
N LEU A 91 -15.32 15.66 4.47
CA LEU A 91 -15.11 15.73 3.02
C LEU A 91 -16.41 15.96 2.22
N LYS A 92 -17.54 16.20 2.91
CA LYS A 92 -18.87 16.45 2.32
C LYS A 92 -19.41 15.31 1.44
N ILE A 93 -18.96 14.09 1.71
CA ILE A 93 -19.47 12.89 1.05
C ILE A 93 -20.62 12.32 1.88
N SER A 94 -21.61 11.72 1.21
CA SER A 94 -22.80 11.23 1.91
C SER A 94 -22.50 9.96 2.73
N LEU A 95 -22.67 10.06 4.05
CA LEU A 95 -22.51 8.93 4.99
C LEU A 95 -23.46 7.76 4.68
N ARG A 96 -24.66 8.07 4.17
CA ARG A 96 -25.68 7.09 3.85
C ARG A 96 -25.29 6.17 2.69
N GLN A 97 -24.45 6.65 1.77
CA GLN A 97 -23.87 5.83 0.69
C GLN A 97 -22.61 5.11 1.19
N PHE A 98 -21.78 5.81 1.95
CA PHE A 98 -20.51 5.28 2.46
C PHE A 98 -20.70 4.06 3.38
N LEU A 99 -21.62 4.13 4.36
CA LEU A 99 -21.76 3.08 5.37
C LEU A 99 -22.10 1.69 4.79
N PRO A 100 -23.10 1.53 3.89
CA PRO A 100 -23.36 0.25 3.24
C PRO A 100 -22.15 -0.27 2.44
N SER A 101 -21.48 0.62 1.70
CA SER A 101 -20.32 0.25 0.89
C SER A 101 -19.14 -0.18 1.76
N PHE A 102 -18.87 0.56 2.84
CA PHE A 102 -17.84 0.21 3.80
C PHE A 102 -18.15 -1.11 4.52
N LEU A 103 -19.40 -1.37 4.89
CA LEU A 103 -19.83 -2.66 5.44
C LEU A 103 -19.55 -3.81 4.47
N PHE A 104 -19.85 -3.62 3.19
CA PHE A 104 -19.52 -4.63 2.17
C PHE A 104 -18.02 -4.91 2.11
N VAL A 105 -17.19 -3.86 2.02
CA VAL A 105 -15.72 -4.00 2.01
C VAL A 105 -15.23 -4.72 3.28
N TYR A 106 -15.71 -4.30 4.45
CA TYR A 106 -15.33 -4.90 5.74
C TYR A 106 -15.65 -6.39 5.82
N LEU A 107 -16.86 -6.79 5.39
CA LEU A 107 -17.28 -8.19 5.39
C LEU A 107 -16.45 -9.02 4.41
N VAL A 108 -16.24 -8.53 3.19
CA VAL A 108 -15.42 -9.22 2.18
C VAL A 108 -13.98 -9.36 2.67
N SER A 109 -13.38 -8.30 3.23
CA SER A 109 -12.05 -8.37 3.83
C SER A 109 -11.99 -9.37 4.97
N THR A 110 -12.98 -9.39 5.87
CA THR A 110 -13.04 -10.36 6.98
C THR A 110 -13.07 -11.79 6.46
N VAL A 111 -13.91 -12.08 5.45
CA VAL A 111 -13.96 -13.41 4.81
C VAL A 111 -12.60 -13.79 4.21
N ILE A 112 -11.93 -12.86 3.52
CA ILE A 112 -10.59 -13.12 2.94
C ILE A 112 -9.56 -13.43 4.02
N PHE A 113 -9.58 -12.70 5.15
CA PHE A 113 -8.69 -12.99 6.28
C PHE A 113 -8.96 -14.37 6.89
N PHE A 114 -10.24 -14.76 7.05
CA PHE A 114 -10.57 -16.12 7.49
C PHE A 114 -10.09 -17.18 6.49
N LEU A 115 -10.22 -16.95 5.19
CA LEU A 115 -9.71 -17.86 4.17
C LEU A 115 -8.19 -18.02 4.24
N GLY A 116 -7.45 -16.94 4.53
CA GLY A 116 -6.00 -16.98 4.64
C GLY A 116 -5.46 -17.63 5.92
N GLU A 117 -6.28 -17.75 6.97
CA GLU A 117 -5.93 -18.47 8.22
C GLU A 117 -6.33 -19.96 8.18
N TRP A 118 -6.76 -20.46 7.03
CA TRP A 118 -6.92 -21.89 6.83
C TRP A 118 -5.57 -22.58 6.92
N ASP A 119 -5.46 -23.67 7.69
CA ASP A 119 -4.18 -24.33 7.99
C ASP A 119 -3.32 -24.68 6.74
N LYS A 120 -3.97 -25.02 5.62
CA LYS A 120 -3.29 -25.32 4.34
C LYS A 120 -3.12 -24.12 3.42
N ALA A 121 -3.58 -22.93 3.81
CA ALA A 121 -3.50 -21.73 2.98
C ALA A 121 -2.06 -21.40 2.57
N HIS A 122 -1.13 -21.50 3.51
CA HIS A 122 0.29 -21.19 3.28
C HIS A 122 0.98 -22.12 2.28
N ASP A 123 0.55 -23.39 2.19
CA ASP A 123 1.10 -24.33 1.21
C ASP A 123 0.79 -23.84 -0.23
N TYR A 124 -0.40 -23.29 -0.43
CA TYR A 124 -0.90 -22.83 -1.72
C TYR A 124 -0.65 -21.34 -2.02
N ASN A 125 0.09 -20.61 -1.16
CA ASN A 125 0.27 -19.15 -1.25
C ASN A 125 -1.06 -18.37 -1.17
N LEU A 126 -1.99 -18.83 -0.32
CA LEU A 126 -3.29 -18.20 -0.10
C LEU A 126 -3.23 -17.15 1.01
N GLU A 127 -2.22 -16.29 1.00
CA GLU A 127 -2.14 -15.18 1.93
C GLU A 127 -3.28 -14.18 1.67
N PRO A 128 -3.89 -13.59 2.72
CA PRO A 128 -5.03 -12.69 2.57
C PRO A 128 -4.85 -11.60 1.50
N PRO A 129 -3.68 -10.91 1.38
CA PRO A 129 -3.51 -9.88 0.36
C PRO A 129 -3.44 -10.43 -1.08
N LEU A 130 -2.83 -11.60 -1.31
CA LEU A 130 -2.77 -12.22 -2.64
C LEU A 130 -4.15 -12.75 -3.06
N VAL A 131 -4.87 -13.35 -2.12
CA VAL A 131 -6.26 -13.81 -2.34
C VAL A 131 -7.17 -12.62 -2.65
N ALA A 132 -7.06 -11.53 -1.89
CA ALA A 132 -7.83 -10.30 -2.15
C ALA A 132 -7.57 -9.76 -3.56
N LEU A 133 -6.31 -9.72 -3.99
CA LEU A 133 -5.95 -9.25 -5.32
C LEU A 133 -6.48 -10.17 -6.42
N ALA A 134 -6.28 -11.49 -6.30
CA ALA A 134 -6.75 -12.46 -7.28
C ALA A 134 -8.27 -12.43 -7.43
N LEU A 135 -9.01 -12.40 -6.32
CA LEU A 135 -10.47 -12.26 -6.32
C LEU A 135 -10.91 -10.91 -6.88
N GLY A 136 -10.22 -9.82 -6.53
CA GLY A 136 -10.51 -8.49 -7.05
C GLY A 136 -10.37 -8.42 -8.57
N ILE A 137 -9.29 -8.99 -9.12
CA ILE A 137 -9.08 -9.10 -10.57
C ILE A 137 -10.19 -9.94 -11.21
N LEU A 138 -10.51 -11.11 -10.64
CA LEU A 138 -11.57 -11.98 -11.17
C LEU A 138 -12.93 -11.27 -11.18
N ILE A 139 -13.32 -10.67 -10.06
CA ILE A 139 -14.60 -9.98 -9.91
C ILE A 139 -14.69 -8.79 -10.88
N ALA A 140 -13.63 -7.99 -10.98
CA ALA A 140 -13.62 -6.81 -11.85
C ALA A 140 -13.69 -7.15 -13.36
N ASN A 141 -13.23 -8.34 -13.76
CA ASN A 141 -13.27 -8.78 -15.15
C ASN A 141 -14.55 -9.56 -15.50
N VAL A 142 -15.17 -10.24 -14.52
CA VAL A 142 -16.37 -11.07 -14.74
C VAL A 142 -17.65 -10.30 -14.48
N PHE A 143 -17.67 -9.41 -13.47
CA PHE A 143 -18.87 -8.72 -13.02
C PHE A 143 -18.71 -7.20 -13.12
N ARG A 144 -19.81 -6.51 -13.42
CA ARG A 144 -19.89 -5.05 -13.23
C ARG A 144 -20.33 -4.76 -11.81
N LEU A 145 -19.47 -4.10 -11.04
CA LEU A 145 -19.78 -3.71 -9.67
C LEU A 145 -20.85 -2.60 -9.66
N PRO A 146 -21.84 -2.67 -8.76
CA PRO A 146 -22.88 -1.66 -8.67
C PRO A 146 -22.35 -0.33 -8.15
N ALA A 147 -22.86 0.79 -8.69
CA ALA A 147 -22.35 2.14 -8.42
C ALA A 147 -22.37 2.56 -6.94
N TRP A 148 -23.25 1.98 -6.11
CA TRP A 148 -23.29 2.30 -4.67
C TRP A 148 -22.01 1.88 -3.93
N LEU A 149 -21.24 0.91 -4.47
CA LEU A 149 -19.97 0.47 -3.90
C LEU A 149 -18.82 1.46 -4.12
N GLU A 150 -18.93 2.41 -5.06
CA GLU A 150 -17.86 3.37 -5.34
C GLU A 150 -17.53 4.25 -4.12
N SER A 151 -18.54 4.54 -3.29
CA SER A 151 -18.39 5.43 -2.14
C SER A 151 -17.42 4.89 -1.07
N GLY A 152 -17.31 3.57 -0.92
CA GLY A 152 -16.44 2.88 0.03
C GLY A 152 -15.20 2.24 -0.59
N PHE A 153 -15.03 2.23 -1.91
CA PHE A 153 -13.76 1.81 -2.55
C PHE A 153 -12.69 2.91 -2.50
N ARG A 154 -12.46 3.45 -1.30
CA ARG A 154 -11.43 4.46 -1.02
C ARG A 154 -10.12 3.80 -0.66
N VAL A 155 -9.61 3.00 -1.59
CA VAL A 155 -8.38 2.19 -1.42
C VAL A 155 -7.22 3.08 -0.96
N GLU A 156 -7.05 4.22 -1.62
CA GLU A 156 -5.99 5.17 -1.29
C GLU A 156 -6.11 5.72 0.14
N PHE A 157 -7.33 6.07 0.58
CA PHE A 157 -7.58 6.51 1.96
C PHE A 157 -7.20 5.47 3.01
N TYR A 158 -7.64 4.22 2.78
CA TYR A 158 -7.41 3.12 3.72
C TYR A 158 -5.93 2.77 3.81
N ILE A 159 -5.24 2.71 2.67
CA ILE A 159 -3.80 2.44 2.62
C ILE A 159 -3.01 3.58 3.26
N LYS A 160 -3.30 4.84 2.95
CA LYS A 160 -2.62 5.99 3.57
C LYS A 160 -2.77 5.97 5.09
N THR A 161 -4.00 5.71 5.56
CA THR A 161 -4.27 5.59 7.00
C THR A 161 -3.48 4.44 7.62
N GLY A 162 -3.44 3.29 6.95
CA GLY A 162 -2.64 2.13 7.35
C GLY A 162 -1.14 2.42 7.42
N ILE A 163 -0.58 3.13 6.42
CA ILE A 163 0.84 3.52 6.38
C ILE A 163 1.18 4.49 7.52
N VAL A 164 0.31 5.47 7.81
CA VAL A 164 0.53 6.39 8.95
C VAL A 164 0.57 5.60 10.27
N LEU A 165 -0.37 4.67 10.47
CA LEU A 165 -0.40 3.81 11.65
C LEU A 165 0.81 2.87 11.71
N LEU A 166 1.25 2.33 10.58
CA LEU A 166 2.45 1.51 10.49
C LEU A 166 3.70 2.33 10.85
N GLY A 167 3.78 3.59 10.41
CA GLY A 167 4.82 4.52 10.79
C GLY A 167 4.93 4.71 12.30
N ALA A 168 3.82 4.65 13.03
CA ALA A 168 3.83 4.70 14.50
C ALA A 168 4.43 3.45 15.16
N THR A 169 4.49 2.31 14.45
CA THR A 169 5.09 1.06 14.94
C THR A 169 6.58 0.93 14.58
N LEU A 170 7.07 1.75 13.66
CA LEU A 170 8.45 1.72 13.18
C LEU A 170 9.41 2.22 14.27
N PRO A 171 10.39 1.41 14.72
CA PRO A 171 11.33 1.84 15.74
C PRO A 171 12.18 3.00 15.24
N PHE A 172 12.18 4.13 15.97
CA PHE A 172 12.99 5.30 15.61
C PHE A 172 14.48 4.94 15.52
N THR A 173 14.95 4.05 16.38
CA THR A 173 16.31 3.51 16.35
C THR A 173 16.61 2.78 15.05
N LEU A 174 15.66 2.00 14.53
CA LEU A 174 15.81 1.28 13.25
C LEU A 174 15.96 2.27 12.09
N ILE A 175 15.15 3.34 12.07
CA ILE A 175 15.25 4.38 11.03
C ILE A 175 16.63 5.07 11.10
N LEU A 176 17.10 5.41 12.30
CA LEU A 176 18.38 6.11 12.45
C LEU A 176 19.58 5.25 12.04
N TRP A 177 19.59 3.97 12.43
CA TRP A 177 20.70 3.06 12.13
C TRP A 177 20.67 2.50 10.71
N ALA A 178 19.50 2.08 10.23
CA ALA A 178 19.35 1.44 8.93
C ALA A 178 19.00 2.41 7.79
N GLY A 179 18.52 3.62 8.12
CA GLY A 179 18.13 4.65 7.14
C GLY A 179 19.24 5.03 6.17
N PRO A 180 20.48 5.34 6.61
CA PRO A 180 21.57 5.65 5.69
C PRO A 180 21.87 4.52 4.71
N VAL A 181 21.84 3.27 5.18
CA VAL A 181 22.04 2.08 4.34
C VAL A 181 20.90 1.94 3.34
N ALA A 182 19.65 2.13 3.77
CA ALA A 182 18.49 2.08 2.89
C ALA A 182 18.51 3.17 1.83
N ILE A 183 18.91 4.40 2.17
CA ILE A 183 19.05 5.51 1.21
C ILE A 183 20.17 5.19 0.20
N ALA A 184 21.32 4.70 0.67
CA ALA A 184 22.43 4.35 -0.21
C ALA A 184 22.06 3.19 -1.17
N GLN A 185 21.39 2.17 -0.66
CA GLN A 185 20.89 1.06 -1.48
C GLN A 185 19.83 1.54 -2.49
N ALA A 186 18.87 2.34 -2.04
CA ALA A 186 17.85 2.92 -2.92
C ALA A 186 18.47 3.81 -4.01
N ALA A 187 19.55 4.54 -3.69
CA ALA A 187 20.31 5.32 -4.66
C ALA A 187 20.89 4.43 -5.77
N ILE A 188 21.57 3.35 -5.38
CA ILE A 188 22.19 2.42 -6.33
C ILE A 188 21.10 1.81 -7.22
N VAL A 189 20.02 1.29 -6.63
CA VAL A 189 18.93 0.68 -7.39
C VAL A 189 18.28 1.70 -8.32
N SER A 190 18.02 2.91 -7.85
CA SER A 190 17.42 3.99 -8.63
C SER A 190 18.27 4.35 -9.85
N LEU A 191 19.58 4.58 -9.66
CA LEU A 191 20.51 4.92 -10.73
C LEU A 191 20.69 3.78 -11.74
N VAL A 192 20.85 2.54 -11.27
CA VAL A 192 21.04 1.36 -12.12
C VAL A 192 19.77 1.07 -12.92
N THR A 193 18.60 1.13 -12.28
CA THR A 193 17.31 0.84 -12.92
C THR A 193 16.98 1.91 -13.95
N PHE A 194 17.10 3.20 -13.59
CA PHE A 194 16.92 4.30 -14.53
C PHE A 194 17.88 4.16 -15.71
N GLY A 195 19.18 3.96 -15.45
CA GLY A 195 20.19 3.83 -16.49
C GLY A 195 19.86 2.68 -17.44
N THR A 196 19.54 1.51 -16.89
CA THR A 196 19.18 0.32 -17.68
C THR A 196 17.98 0.60 -18.57
N ILE A 197 16.86 1.06 -18.01
CA ILE A 197 15.64 1.31 -18.78
C ILE A 197 15.84 2.42 -19.81
N PHE A 198 16.51 3.51 -19.43
CA PHE A 198 16.76 4.64 -20.32
C PHE A 198 17.64 4.27 -21.51
N PHE A 199 18.77 3.60 -21.27
CA PHE A 199 19.70 3.23 -22.34
C PHE A 199 19.15 2.11 -23.22
N VAL A 200 18.48 1.11 -22.64
CA VAL A 200 17.80 0.06 -23.41
C VAL A 200 16.67 0.66 -24.23
N GLY A 201 15.83 1.52 -23.64
CA GLY A 201 14.76 2.23 -24.35
C GLY A 201 15.28 3.04 -25.53
N LYS A 202 16.37 3.79 -25.34
CA LYS A 202 17.04 4.50 -26.45
C LYS A 202 17.55 3.56 -27.54
N ARG A 203 18.14 2.41 -27.19
CA ARG A 203 18.61 1.42 -28.17
C ARG A 203 17.46 0.78 -28.95
N LEU A 204 16.30 0.62 -28.32
CA LEU A 204 15.07 0.17 -28.96
C LEU A 204 14.39 1.25 -29.81
N GLY A 205 14.97 2.46 -29.89
CA GLY A 205 14.44 3.56 -30.70
C GLY A 205 13.33 4.37 -30.03
N LEU A 206 13.14 4.25 -28.71
CA LEU A 206 12.18 5.07 -27.99
C LEU A 206 12.62 6.54 -27.95
N ASP A 207 11.64 7.44 -27.99
CA ASP A 207 11.85 8.86 -27.74
C ASP A 207 12.56 9.08 -26.39
N ARG A 208 13.55 9.97 -26.35
CA ARG A 208 14.36 10.21 -25.15
C ARG A 208 13.51 10.59 -23.93
N ARG A 209 12.42 11.35 -24.14
CA ARG A 209 11.51 11.77 -23.07
C ARG A 209 10.67 10.61 -22.58
N LEU A 210 10.21 9.73 -23.48
CA LEU A 210 9.52 8.49 -23.11
C LEU A 210 10.46 7.55 -22.34
N ALA A 211 11.69 7.34 -22.82
CA ALA A 211 12.68 6.51 -22.15
C ALA A 211 13.04 7.05 -20.76
N ALA A 212 13.13 8.37 -20.58
CA ALA A 212 13.34 8.99 -19.27
C ALA A 212 12.13 8.80 -18.34
N THR A 213 10.92 8.97 -18.87
CA THR A 213 9.66 8.79 -18.12
C THR A 213 9.49 7.35 -17.64
N LEU A 214 9.80 6.37 -18.51
CA LEU A 214 9.83 4.95 -18.16
C LEU A 214 10.95 4.62 -17.17
N GLY A 215 12.13 5.18 -17.39
CA GLY A 215 13.30 4.95 -16.54
C GLY A 215 13.06 5.37 -15.10
N VAL A 216 12.52 6.57 -14.89
CA VAL A 216 12.22 7.02 -13.51
C VAL A 216 10.97 6.36 -12.96
N GLY A 217 9.98 6.06 -13.80
CA GLY A 217 8.84 5.23 -13.40
C GLY A 217 9.31 3.90 -12.80
N GLY A 218 10.16 3.16 -13.49
CA GLY A 218 10.70 1.89 -12.99
C GLY A 218 11.74 2.03 -11.87
N ALA A 219 12.44 3.15 -11.76
CA ALA A 219 13.45 3.37 -10.72
C ALA A 219 12.88 3.84 -9.37
N VAL A 220 11.65 4.37 -9.38
CA VAL A 220 11.02 5.01 -8.21
C VAL A 220 9.63 4.42 -7.99
N CYS A 221 8.59 5.23 -7.75
CA CYS A 221 7.24 4.84 -7.36
C CYS A 221 6.31 4.49 -8.53
N GLY A 222 6.85 4.27 -9.73
CA GLY A 222 6.03 3.99 -10.90
C GLY A 222 5.24 5.21 -11.38
N VAL A 223 3.98 5.29 -10.97
CA VAL A 223 2.99 6.23 -11.51
C VAL A 223 3.35 7.68 -11.21
N SER A 224 3.58 8.04 -9.95
CA SER A 224 3.92 9.42 -9.58
C SER A 224 5.27 9.85 -10.15
N GLY A 225 6.24 8.92 -10.24
CA GLY A 225 7.52 9.14 -10.91
C GLY A 225 7.34 9.42 -12.41
N SER A 226 6.55 8.60 -13.12
CA SER A 226 6.25 8.83 -14.53
C SER A 226 5.51 10.16 -14.74
N ILE A 227 4.55 10.54 -13.89
CA ILE A 227 3.85 11.82 -14.01
C ILE A 227 4.82 13.00 -13.80
N ALA A 228 5.60 12.96 -12.72
CA ALA A 228 6.53 14.03 -12.37
C ALA A 228 7.59 14.24 -13.46
N ILE A 229 8.17 13.15 -13.97
CA ILE A 229 9.21 13.25 -15.00
C ILE A 229 8.65 13.61 -16.35
N ALA A 230 7.47 13.09 -16.72
CA ALA A 230 6.83 13.51 -17.95
C ALA A 230 6.61 15.03 -17.99
N ALA A 231 6.24 15.63 -16.85
CA ALA A 231 6.16 17.08 -16.70
C ALA A 231 7.54 17.74 -16.80
N ALA A 232 8.54 17.23 -16.06
CA ALA A 232 9.89 17.82 -16.00
C ALA A 232 10.60 17.84 -17.37
N VAL A 233 10.51 16.77 -18.16
CA VAL A 233 11.19 16.68 -19.47
C VAL A 233 10.36 17.24 -20.63
N GLY A 234 9.17 17.77 -20.36
CA GLY A 234 8.22 18.21 -21.38
C GLY A 234 7.81 17.07 -22.33
N ALA A 235 7.48 15.90 -21.79
CA ALA A 235 7.09 14.73 -22.57
C ALA A 235 5.81 14.98 -23.39
N LYS A 236 5.64 14.25 -24.50
CA LYS A 236 4.41 14.32 -25.29
C LYS A 236 3.23 13.81 -24.45
N LYS A 237 2.02 14.27 -24.77
CA LYS A 237 0.80 13.90 -24.04
C LYS A 237 0.58 12.39 -23.92
N GLU A 238 1.00 11.62 -24.92
CA GLU A 238 0.90 10.16 -24.95
C GLU A 238 1.96 9.43 -24.11
N HIS A 239 3.11 10.05 -23.83
CA HIS A 239 4.23 9.36 -23.16
C HIS A 239 3.89 9.00 -21.71
N ALA A 240 3.23 9.89 -20.95
CA ALA A 240 2.88 9.62 -19.57
C ALA A 240 1.87 8.46 -19.45
N PRO A 241 0.74 8.43 -20.18
CA PRO A 241 -0.17 7.28 -20.19
C PRO A 241 0.50 5.97 -20.60
N ILE A 242 1.39 5.98 -21.60
CA ILE A 242 2.14 4.80 -22.03
C ILE A 242 3.03 4.29 -20.90
N ALA A 243 3.82 5.17 -20.28
CA ALA A 243 4.71 4.80 -19.21
C ALA A 243 3.96 4.26 -17.98
N ILE A 244 2.89 4.95 -17.56
CA ILE A 244 2.04 4.54 -16.45
C ILE A 244 1.44 3.15 -16.70
N SER A 245 0.93 2.89 -17.91
CA SER A 245 0.33 1.60 -18.25
C SER A 245 1.33 0.45 -18.18
N LEU A 246 2.54 0.65 -18.72
CA LEU A 246 3.61 -0.35 -18.69
C LEU A 246 4.11 -0.64 -17.27
N VAL A 247 4.28 0.42 -16.47
CA VAL A 247 4.67 0.31 -15.06
C VAL A 247 3.60 -0.42 -14.26
N ILE A 248 2.32 -0.09 -14.41
CA ILE A 248 1.22 -0.76 -13.71
C ILE A 248 1.15 -2.24 -14.12
N PHE A 249 1.30 -2.54 -15.41
CA PHE A 249 1.33 -3.91 -15.88
C PHE A 249 2.47 -4.71 -15.23
N TRP A 250 3.67 -4.13 -15.18
CA TRP A 250 4.82 -4.77 -14.54
C TRP A 250 4.67 -4.92 -13.02
N ALA A 251 4.10 -3.91 -12.36
CA ALA A 251 3.76 -3.96 -10.94
C ALA A 251 2.84 -5.15 -10.65
N ILE A 252 1.77 -5.35 -11.44
CA ILE A 252 0.86 -6.48 -11.27
C ILE A 252 1.60 -7.83 -11.34
N VAL A 253 2.53 -7.97 -12.29
CA VAL A 253 3.37 -9.18 -12.40
C VAL A 253 4.25 -9.36 -11.16
N MET A 254 4.88 -8.28 -10.69
CA MET A 254 5.82 -8.30 -9.57
C MET A 254 5.18 -8.61 -8.22
N ILE A 255 3.92 -8.23 -8.00
CA ILE A 255 3.17 -8.59 -6.79
C ILE A 255 3.16 -10.11 -6.55
N PHE A 256 3.05 -10.91 -7.61
CA PHE A 256 3.07 -12.37 -7.50
C PHE A 256 4.48 -12.93 -7.64
N ALA A 257 5.27 -12.41 -8.59
CA ALA A 257 6.60 -12.94 -8.86
C ALA A 257 7.55 -12.80 -7.65
N LEU A 258 7.55 -11.65 -6.96
CA LEU A 258 8.51 -11.38 -5.89
C LEU A 258 8.32 -12.29 -4.66
N PRO A 259 7.10 -12.47 -4.11
CA PRO A 259 6.89 -13.42 -3.01
C PRO A 259 7.23 -14.86 -3.41
N ILE A 260 6.82 -15.31 -4.61
CA ILE A 260 7.06 -16.68 -5.09
C ILE A 260 8.56 -16.94 -5.25
N VAL A 261 9.29 -16.03 -5.91
CA VAL A 261 10.74 -16.17 -6.11
C VAL A 261 11.48 -16.06 -4.77
N SER A 262 11.07 -15.15 -3.89
CA SER A 262 11.65 -15.06 -2.55
C SER A 262 11.46 -16.35 -1.76
N ARG A 263 10.30 -17.01 -1.90
CA ARG A 263 9.99 -18.28 -1.24
C ARG A 263 10.84 -19.41 -1.82
N ALA A 264 10.99 -19.46 -3.15
CA ALA A 264 11.84 -20.44 -3.82
C ALA A 264 13.32 -20.32 -3.41
N LEU A 265 13.77 -19.10 -3.09
CA LEU A 265 15.12 -18.81 -2.60
C LEU A 265 15.25 -18.91 -1.07
N ALA A 266 14.16 -19.18 -0.34
CA ALA A 266 14.10 -19.21 1.12
C ALA A 266 14.71 -17.95 1.78
N LEU A 267 14.43 -16.77 1.21
CA LEU A 267 15.02 -15.52 1.70
C LEU A 267 14.53 -15.19 3.13
N PRO A 268 15.40 -14.66 4.01
CA PRO A 268 14.96 -14.08 5.26
C PRO A 268 13.91 -12.98 5.02
N THR A 269 12.90 -12.87 5.87
CA THR A 269 11.75 -11.98 5.63
C THR A 269 12.13 -10.52 5.47
N GLY A 270 13.11 -10.03 6.23
CA GLY A 270 13.63 -8.67 6.07
C GLY A 270 14.32 -8.44 4.71
N VAL A 271 15.04 -9.43 4.18
CA VAL A 271 15.71 -9.34 2.87
C VAL A 271 14.69 -9.34 1.75
N ALA A 272 13.71 -10.24 1.80
CA ALA A 272 12.61 -10.28 0.85
C ALA A 272 11.77 -9.00 0.90
N GLY A 273 11.46 -8.49 2.11
CA GLY A 273 10.75 -7.23 2.30
C GLY A 273 11.51 -6.04 1.69
N ALA A 274 12.83 -5.97 1.88
CA ALA A 274 13.67 -4.97 1.24
C ALA A 274 13.68 -5.11 -0.29
N TRP A 275 13.74 -6.33 -0.81
CA TRP A 275 13.74 -6.59 -2.27
C TRP A 275 12.39 -6.25 -2.92
N ILE A 276 11.29 -6.60 -2.26
CA ILE A 276 9.95 -6.15 -2.66
C ILE A 276 9.89 -4.62 -2.61
N GLY A 277 10.42 -4.01 -1.54
CA GLY A 277 10.50 -2.56 -1.37
C GLY A 277 11.38 -1.84 -2.40
N THR A 278 12.33 -2.50 -3.06
CA THR A 278 13.11 -1.92 -4.17
C THR A 278 12.54 -2.22 -5.55
N SER A 279 11.72 -3.26 -5.71
CA SER A 279 11.29 -3.75 -7.03
C SER A 279 9.82 -3.48 -7.35
N GLU A 280 8.94 -3.44 -6.35
CA GLU A 280 7.51 -3.23 -6.57
C GLU A 280 7.20 -1.73 -6.69
N PHE A 281 6.47 -1.31 -7.72
CA PHE A 281 6.27 0.12 -8.00
C PHE A 281 5.17 0.75 -7.16
N ALA A 282 4.15 -0.02 -6.80
CA ALA A 282 3.01 0.48 -6.02
C ALA A 282 3.16 0.21 -4.51
N ASP A 283 2.98 1.25 -3.68
CA ASP A 283 3.16 1.13 -2.22
C ASP A 283 2.18 0.15 -1.60
N ALA A 284 0.89 0.29 -1.91
CA ALA A 284 -0.17 -0.58 -1.41
C ALA A 284 0.08 -2.05 -1.75
N ALA A 285 0.42 -2.29 -3.03
CA ALA A 285 0.57 -3.63 -3.55
C ALA A 285 1.88 -4.28 -3.11
N GLY A 286 2.96 -3.51 -3.02
CA GLY A 286 4.24 -3.96 -2.47
C GLY A 286 4.16 -4.25 -0.97
N LEU A 287 3.42 -3.44 -0.22
CA LEU A 287 3.17 -3.71 1.19
C LEU A 287 2.37 -5.00 1.36
N ALA A 288 1.34 -5.21 0.54
CA ALA A 288 0.57 -6.45 0.51
C ALA A 288 1.46 -7.67 0.18
N ALA A 289 2.36 -7.55 -0.81
CA ALA A 289 3.30 -8.60 -1.17
C ALA A 289 4.31 -8.88 -0.04
N ALA A 290 4.82 -7.85 0.64
CA ALA A 290 5.72 -7.97 1.78
C ALA A 290 5.03 -8.61 2.99
N GLN A 291 3.77 -8.26 3.27
CA GLN A 291 2.96 -8.91 4.30
C GLN A 291 2.70 -10.38 3.98
N ALA A 292 2.34 -10.68 2.73
CA ALA A 292 2.16 -12.06 2.28
C ALA A 292 3.44 -12.88 2.51
N TYR A 293 4.59 -12.37 2.06
CA TYR A 293 5.86 -13.05 2.30
C TYR A 293 6.21 -13.19 3.78
N GLY A 294 5.96 -12.13 4.57
CA GLY A 294 6.15 -12.13 6.02
C GLY A 294 5.35 -13.21 6.74
N GLY A 295 4.16 -13.53 6.23
CA GLY A 295 3.29 -14.61 6.74
C GLY A 295 3.89 -16.01 6.60
N TYR A 296 4.89 -16.21 5.75
CA TYR A 296 5.59 -17.51 5.65
C TYR A 296 6.54 -17.78 6.82
N ALA A 297 6.99 -16.75 7.55
CA ALA A 297 7.88 -16.95 8.70
C ALA A 297 7.20 -17.81 9.78
N GLY A 298 7.87 -18.89 10.18
CA GLY A 298 7.35 -19.84 11.16
C GLY A 298 6.30 -20.83 10.62
N ASN A 299 5.81 -20.63 9.39
CA ASN A 299 4.86 -21.54 8.72
C ASN A 299 5.53 -22.35 7.59
N VAL A 300 6.56 -21.81 6.95
CA VAL A 300 7.31 -22.47 5.86
C VAL A 300 8.75 -22.75 6.31
N PRO A 301 9.24 -24.01 6.23
CA PRO A 301 10.61 -24.34 6.58
C PRO A 301 11.65 -23.53 5.79
N GLY A 302 12.71 -23.08 6.46
CA GLY A 302 13.84 -22.37 5.84
C GLY A 302 13.70 -20.85 5.76
N ILE A 303 12.48 -20.29 5.91
CA ILE A 303 12.27 -18.85 5.93
C ILE A 303 12.43 -18.33 7.37
N THR A 304 13.45 -17.51 7.59
CA THR A 304 13.78 -16.93 8.91
C THR A 304 13.30 -15.47 9.02
N GLY A 305 13.00 -15.03 10.24
CA GLY A 305 12.59 -13.65 10.54
C GLY A 305 11.15 -13.58 11.06
N SER A 306 10.51 -12.43 10.87
CA SER A 306 9.13 -12.16 11.27
C SER A 306 8.35 -11.40 10.20
N ALA A 307 7.03 -11.37 10.31
CA ALA A 307 6.17 -10.55 9.46
C ALA A 307 6.53 -9.05 9.56
N ASP A 308 6.76 -8.56 10.79
CA ASP A 308 7.18 -7.19 11.04
C ASP A 308 8.51 -6.84 10.37
N ALA A 309 9.45 -7.79 10.32
CA ALA A 309 10.73 -7.57 9.66
C ALA A 309 10.57 -7.35 8.14
N ALA A 310 9.68 -8.09 7.47
CA ALA A 310 9.37 -7.86 6.06
C ALA A 310 8.74 -6.49 5.84
N VAL A 311 7.74 -6.15 6.65
CA VAL A 311 7.00 -4.88 6.53
C VAL A 311 7.87 -3.67 6.85
N ASN A 312 8.69 -3.74 7.90
CA ASN A 312 9.61 -2.68 8.28
C ASN A 312 10.70 -2.48 7.22
N ALA A 313 11.27 -3.57 6.70
CA ALA A 313 12.28 -3.50 5.64
C ALA A 313 11.69 -2.94 4.34
N PHE A 314 10.47 -3.36 3.96
CA PHE A 314 9.73 -2.79 2.84
C PHE A 314 9.54 -1.28 3.02
N THR A 315 9.02 -0.85 4.17
CA THR A 315 8.71 0.56 4.43
C THR A 315 9.97 1.43 4.41
N LEU A 316 11.04 0.94 5.04
CA LEU A 316 12.32 1.64 5.05
C LEU A 316 12.91 1.79 3.64
N MET A 317 12.84 0.74 2.83
CA MET A 317 13.46 0.73 1.51
C MET A 317 12.62 1.45 0.44
N LYS A 318 11.29 1.28 0.47
CA LYS A 318 10.34 1.87 -0.46
C LYS A 318 10.08 3.34 -0.14
N VAL A 319 9.50 3.59 1.04
CA VAL A 319 8.93 4.91 1.39
C VAL A 319 10.03 5.90 1.75
N ILE A 320 10.98 5.47 2.61
CA ILE A 320 12.07 6.35 3.06
C ILE A 320 13.21 6.37 2.03
N GLY A 321 13.62 5.20 1.53
CA GLY A 321 14.74 5.08 0.59
C GLY A 321 14.39 5.56 -0.81
N ARG A 322 13.49 4.84 -1.50
CA ARG A 322 13.25 4.99 -2.94
C ARG A 322 12.39 6.21 -3.28
N ASP A 323 11.24 6.41 -2.63
CA ASP A 323 10.26 7.42 -3.08
C ASP A 323 10.75 8.88 -2.94
N MET A 324 11.75 9.14 -2.09
CA MET A 324 12.42 10.43 -2.01
C MET A 324 13.15 10.82 -3.32
N TRP A 325 13.49 9.86 -4.18
CA TRP A 325 14.21 10.11 -5.43
C TRP A 325 13.38 10.80 -6.52
N ILE A 326 12.06 10.86 -6.39
CA ILE A 326 11.19 11.53 -7.38
C ILE A 326 11.64 12.98 -7.61
N GLY A 327 11.84 13.72 -6.51
CA GLY A 327 12.23 15.13 -6.57
C GLY A 327 13.63 15.33 -7.16
N ILE A 328 14.57 14.44 -6.81
CA ILE A 328 15.95 14.47 -7.33
C ILE A 328 15.93 14.26 -8.84
N TRP A 329 15.23 13.24 -9.33
CA TRP A 329 15.12 12.97 -10.76
C TRP A 329 14.40 14.08 -11.52
N ALA A 330 13.35 14.66 -10.93
CA ALA A 330 12.64 15.78 -11.53
C ALA A 330 13.56 16.98 -11.74
N LEU A 331 14.39 17.31 -10.75
CA LEU A 331 15.38 18.39 -10.84
C LEU A 331 16.50 18.08 -11.85
N VAL A 332 17.03 16.85 -11.82
CA VAL A 332 18.14 16.45 -12.71
C VAL A 332 17.72 16.42 -14.17
N LEU A 333 16.45 16.11 -14.46
CA LEU A 333 15.94 15.99 -15.83
C LEU A 333 15.19 17.23 -16.33
N SER A 334 14.96 18.24 -15.48
CA SER A 334 14.27 19.49 -15.87
C SER A 334 15.14 20.48 -16.65
N ILE A 335 16.09 19.99 -17.44
CA ILE A 335 17.05 20.77 -18.24
C ILE A 335 16.70 20.65 -19.73
#